data_AF-A0A163THF0-F1
#
_entry.id   AF-A0A163THF0-F1
#
_cell.length_a   1.000
_cell.length_b   1.000
_cell.length_c   1.000
_cell.angle_alpha   90.00
_cell.angle_beta   90.00
_cell.angle_gamma   90.00
#
_symmetry.space_group_name_H-M   'P 1'
#
loop_
_entity.id
_entity.type
_entity.pdbx_description
1 polymer ?
#
loop_
_entity_poly.entity_id
_entity_poly.type
_entity_poly.pdbx_seq_one_letter_code
_entity_poly.pdbx_strand_id
1 'polypeptide(L)'
;MAVLQSQASMLPKPSSNSVLTYSTDSTHIPELAADRLGRIKWENIAFVGFQTVYQNTAEILALSLMNVICAVLGALEVVDGNKWLGRLKTTKYPTDPLALAEKLEIALSVVILAFACALAYLSYEMSRQFGWNIYKKIGADVQVQRMYRTFQFFVLALKIDIFTGFMVSIFYLIQFALKQGITWESGIQLVVTILMLPMLYFARTAGSTESTGRMIAFVTFQCVVIVHYGLILKQTFEPDNFWYTWIVLVFVGIATDLITIALGIISMRNFGKGLKPYVQRGSNKTKLQDMEMNSKSKARQSWRIDDD
;
A
#
# COMPACT_ATOMS: atom_id res chain seq x y z
N MET A 1 -0.26 -16.26 27.94
CA MET A 1 1.12 -16.73 27.74
C MET A 1 1.57 -17.72 28.81
N ALA A 2 1.33 -17.45 30.10
CA ALA A 2 1.64 -18.39 31.20
C ALA A 2 0.88 -19.73 31.09
N VAL A 3 -0.39 -19.71 30.67
CA VAL A 3 -1.22 -20.91 30.49
C VAL A 3 -0.66 -21.86 29.42
N LEU A 4 -0.29 -21.35 28.25
CA LEU A 4 0.28 -22.19 27.16
C LEU A 4 1.63 -22.82 27.54
N GLN A 5 2.43 -22.12 28.35
CA GLN A 5 3.72 -22.63 28.80
C GLN A 5 3.57 -23.71 29.86
N SER A 6 2.55 -23.60 30.73
CA SER A 6 2.20 -24.67 31.68
C SER A 6 1.63 -25.90 30.96
N GLN A 7 0.88 -25.72 29.86
CA GLN A 7 0.35 -26.81 29.06
C GLN A 7 1.44 -27.52 28.24
N ALA A 8 2.39 -26.77 27.66
CA ALA A 8 3.52 -27.33 26.93
C ALA A 8 4.49 -28.14 27.82
N SER A 9 4.64 -27.77 29.10
CA SER A 9 5.46 -28.53 30.05
C SER A 9 4.84 -29.84 30.53
N MET A 10 3.54 -30.08 30.25
CA MET A 10 2.87 -31.35 30.56
C MET A 10 3.11 -32.42 29.49
N LEU A 11 3.79 -32.09 28.39
CA LEU A 11 4.18 -33.03 27.35
C LEU A 11 5.69 -33.36 27.46
N PRO A 12 6.09 -34.60 27.12
CA PRO A 12 7.48 -35.02 27.20
C PRO A 12 8.38 -34.20 26.27
N LYS A 13 9.57 -33.84 26.75
CA LYS A 13 10.57 -33.09 25.97
C LYS A 13 11.30 -34.05 25.02
N PRO A 14 11.60 -33.63 23.78
CA PRO A 14 12.27 -34.48 22.81
C PRO A 14 13.67 -34.88 23.29
N SER A 15 13.96 -36.18 23.23
CA SER A 15 15.22 -36.77 23.74
C SER A 15 16.41 -36.60 22.79
N SER A 16 16.19 -36.36 21.50
CA SER A 16 17.24 -36.10 20.50
C SER A 16 16.72 -35.41 19.22
N ASN A 17 17.59 -34.70 18.49
CA ASN A 17 17.23 -33.95 17.28
C ASN A 17 16.78 -34.83 16.10
N SER A 18 17.07 -36.14 16.11
CA SER A 18 16.66 -37.09 15.07
C SER A 18 15.17 -37.41 15.10
N VAL A 19 14.51 -37.24 16.26
CA VAL A 19 13.06 -37.51 16.46
C VAL A 19 12.17 -36.47 15.74
N LEU A 20 12.74 -35.31 15.38
CA LEU A 20 12.04 -34.22 14.71
C LEU A 20 11.91 -34.39 13.19
N THR A 21 12.50 -35.46 12.63
CA THR A 21 12.40 -35.80 11.21
C THR A 21 11.24 -36.78 11.03
N TYR A 22 10.28 -36.45 10.15
CA TYR A 22 9.00 -37.14 9.96
C TYR A 22 9.14 -38.67 9.97
N SER A 23 8.82 -39.29 11.11
CA SER A 23 8.78 -40.74 11.28
C SER A 23 7.33 -41.16 11.49
N THR A 24 6.88 -42.17 10.76
CA THR A 24 5.51 -42.73 10.79
C THR A 24 5.15 -43.47 12.09
N ASP A 25 6.01 -43.40 13.11
CA ASP A 25 5.86 -44.14 14.36
C ASP A 25 5.03 -43.35 15.38
N SER A 26 3.98 -43.98 15.93
CA SER A 26 2.94 -43.33 16.75
C SER A 26 3.41 -42.92 18.14
N THR A 27 4.57 -43.42 18.55
CA THR A 27 5.23 -43.21 19.84
C THR A 27 5.83 -41.82 20.01
N HIS A 28 6.21 -41.16 18.91
CA HIS A 28 6.88 -39.84 18.91
C HIS A 28 5.94 -38.65 18.64
N ILE A 29 4.65 -38.93 18.37
CA ILE A 29 3.60 -37.92 18.17
C ILE A 29 3.50 -36.91 19.33
N PRO A 30 3.52 -37.30 20.63
CA PRO A 30 3.41 -36.33 21.73
C PRO A 30 4.63 -35.40 21.83
N GLU A 31 5.84 -35.87 21.49
CA GLU A 31 7.06 -35.05 21.47
C GLU A 31 7.04 -34.06 20.30
N LEU A 32 6.58 -34.51 19.12
CA LEU A 32 6.36 -33.67 17.95
C LEU A 32 5.27 -32.60 18.19
N ALA A 33 4.21 -32.96 18.92
CA ALA A 33 3.15 -32.04 19.31
C ALA A 33 3.63 -30.99 20.33
N ALA A 34 4.49 -31.38 21.27
CA ALA A 34 5.12 -30.46 22.22
C ALA A 34 6.01 -29.44 21.51
N ASP A 35 6.82 -29.90 20.56
CA ASP A 35 7.68 -29.06 19.73
C ASP A 35 6.85 -28.11 18.83
N ARG A 36 5.77 -28.59 18.21
CA ARG A 36 4.83 -27.75 17.45
C ARG A 36 4.14 -26.70 18.34
N LEU A 37 3.70 -27.07 19.54
CA LEU A 37 3.07 -26.13 20.48
C LEU A 37 4.07 -25.05 20.95
N GLY A 38 5.35 -25.42 21.10
CA GLY A 38 6.45 -24.48 21.35
C GLY A 38 6.64 -23.48 20.19
N ARG A 39 6.59 -23.94 18.93
CA ARG A 39 6.64 -23.08 17.74
C ARG A 39 5.43 -22.16 17.61
N ILE A 40 4.22 -22.65 17.91
CA ILE A 40 2.97 -21.85 17.83
C ILE A 40 3.04 -20.57 18.68
N LYS A 41 3.77 -20.58 19.80
CA LYS A 41 4.00 -19.36 20.61
C LYS A 41 4.81 -18.31 19.84
N TRP A 42 5.89 -18.73 19.16
CA TRP A 42 6.74 -17.85 18.37
C TRP A 42 6.06 -17.42 17.07
N GLU A 43 5.26 -18.29 16.46
CA GLU A 43 4.41 -17.96 15.31
C GLU A 43 3.34 -16.93 15.69
N ASN A 44 2.62 -17.11 16.81
CA ASN A 44 1.65 -16.14 17.29
C ASN A 44 2.30 -14.81 17.71
N ILE A 45 3.52 -14.83 18.26
CA ILE A 45 4.32 -13.62 18.51
C ILE A 45 4.77 -12.98 17.19
N ALA A 46 5.06 -13.76 16.14
CA ALA A 46 5.37 -13.24 14.81
C ALA A 46 4.12 -12.64 14.12
N PHE A 47 2.94 -13.26 14.26
CA PHE A 47 1.67 -12.72 13.76
C PHE A 47 1.23 -11.47 14.52
N VAL A 48 1.33 -11.47 15.85
CA VAL A 48 1.12 -10.27 16.68
C VAL A 48 2.23 -9.24 16.42
N GLY A 49 3.46 -9.66 16.13
CA GLY A 49 4.59 -8.83 15.67
C GLY A 49 4.30 -8.14 14.33
N PHE A 50 3.68 -8.86 13.40
CA PHE A 50 3.22 -8.34 12.10
C PHE A 50 2.08 -7.33 12.27
N GLN A 51 1.22 -7.51 13.29
CA GLN A 51 0.17 -6.53 13.68
C GLN A 51 0.69 -5.37 14.55
N THR A 52 1.77 -5.57 15.33
CA THR A 52 2.38 -4.58 16.25
C THR A 52 3.55 -3.83 15.62
N VAL A 53 3.97 -4.15 14.40
CA VAL A 53 4.56 -3.15 13.49
C VAL A 53 3.43 -2.22 13.08
N TYR A 54 3.06 -1.33 14.00
CA TYR A 54 2.16 -0.21 13.85
C TYR A 54 2.28 0.39 12.44
N GLN A 55 1.38 -0.06 11.56
CA GLN A 55 1.13 0.58 10.31
C GLN A 55 0.60 1.97 10.67
N ASN A 56 1.43 2.97 10.37
CA ASN A 56 1.20 4.40 10.51
C ASN A 56 -0.30 4.69 10.31
N THR A 57 -0.94 5.56 11.09
CA THR A 57 -2.36 5.93 10.87
C THR A 57 -2.66 6.30 9.39
N ALA A 58 -1.64 6.80 8.68
CA ALA A 58 -1.67 7.01 7.23
C ALA A 58 -1.85 5.72 6.40
N GLU A 59 -1.31 4.56 6.80
CA GLU A 59 -1.50 3.29 6.09
C GLU A 59 -2.93 2.77 6.21
N ILE A 60 -3.57 2.93 7.37
CA ILE A 60 -5.01 2.60 7.54
C ILE A 60 -5.86 3.50 6.64
N LEU A 61 -5.53 4.79 6.55
CA LEU A 61 -6.15 5.72 5.60
C LEU A 61 -5.92 5.31 4.14
N ALA A 62 -4.75 4.75 3.82
CA ALA A 62 -4.46 4.25 2.47
C ALA A 62 -5.35 3.06 2.15
N LEU A 63 -5.42 2.11 3.09
CA LEU A 63 -6.18 0.88 2.96
C LEU A 63 -7.69 1.14 2.83
N SER A 64 -8.21 2.14 3.56
CA SER A 64 -9.62 2.51 3.45
C SER A 64 -9.96 3.12 2.08
N LEU A 65 -9.16 4.08 1.60
CA LEU A 65 -9.33 4.68 0.27
C LEU A 65 -9.22 3.62 -0.84
N MET A 66 -8.25 2.73 -0.71
CA MET A 66 -8.06 1.59 -1.59
C MET A 66 -9.27 0.67 -1.64
N ASN A 67 -9.81 0.29 -0.48
CA ASN A 67 -11.00 -0.55 -0.44
C ASN A 67 -12.24 0.13 -1.02
N VAL A 68 -12.36 1.46 -0.89
CA VAL A 68 -13.43 2.21 -1.57
C VAL A 68 -13.28 2.13 -3.09
N ILE A 69 -12.06 2.30 -3.63
CA ILE A 69 -11.79 2.13 -5.06
C ILE A 69 -12.14 0.71 -5.50
N CYS A 70 -11.69 -0.32 -4.76
CA CYS A 70 -12.00 -1.72 -5.06
C CYS A 70 -13.50 -2.02 -5.02
N ALA A 71 -14.26 -1.41 -4.11
CA ALA A 71 -15.71 -1.59 -4.03
C ALA A 71 -16.43 -1.01 -5.27
N VAL A 72 -15.98 0.15 -5.76
CA VAL A 72 -16.49 0.72 -7.02
C VAL A 72 -16.15 -0.17 -8.21
N LEU A 73 -14.94 -0.71 -8.27
CA LEU A 73 -14.51 -1.62 -9.33
C LEU A 73 -15.30 -2.94 -9.30
N GLY A 74 -15.55 -3.53 -8.12
CA GLY A 74 -16.39 -4.73 -8.01
C GLY A 74 -17.83 -4.47 -8.47
N ALA A 75 -18.41 -3.32 -8.11
CA ALA A 75 -19.73 -2.95 -8.60
C ALA A 75 -19.77 -2.82 -10.14
N LEU A 76 -18.73 -2.27 -10.76
CA LEU A 76 -18.62 -2.19 -12.23
C LEU A 76 -18.43 -3.57 -12.86
N GLU A 77 -17.67 -4.45 -12.24
CA GLU A 77 -17.46 -5.83 -12.69
C GLU A 77 -18.79 -6.59 -12.77
N VAL A 78 -19.66 -6.47 -11.77
CA VAL A 78 -21.02 -7.04 -11.80
C VAL A 78 -21.85 -6.49 -12.97
N VAL A 79 -21.76 -5.19 -13.24
CA VAL A 79 -22.50 -4.56 -14.35
C VAL A 79 -22.02 -5.10 -15.69
N ASP A 80 -20.70 -5.27 -15.86
CA ASP A 80 -20.11 -5.87 -17.05
C ASP A 80 -20.53 -7.34 -17.20
N GLY A 81 -20.47 -8.13 -16.12
CA GLY A 81 -20.90 -9.54 -16.09
C GLY A 81 -22.35 -9.71 -16.55
N ASN A 82 -23.28 -8.93 -15.98
CA ASN A 82 -24.70 -8.95 -16.35
C ASN A 82 -24.90 -8.62 -17.85
N LYS A 83 -24.15 -7.65 -18.37
CA LYS A 83 -24.25 -7.23 -19.78
C LYS A 83 -23.78 -8.34 -20.72
N TRP A 84 -22.69 -9.02 -20.39
CA TRP A 84 -22.19 -10.17 -21.15
C TRP A 84 -23.14 -11.37 -21.09
N LEU A 85 -23.72 -11.67 -19.93
CA LEU A 85 -24.74 -12.71 -19.82
C LEU A 85 -25.98 -12.39 -20.67
N GLY A 86 -26.42 -11.13 -20.66
CA GLY A 86 -27.52 -10.65 -21.50
C GLY A 86 -27.26 -10.89 -23.00
N ARG A 87 -26.02 -10.66 -23.46
CA ARG A 87 -25.62 -10.95 -24.85
C ARG A 87 -25.56 -12.45 -25.13
N LEU A 88 -25.00 -13.25 -24.23
CA LEU A 88 -24.89 -14.70 -24.42
C LEU A 88 -26.27 -15.37 -24.53
N LYS A 89 -27.27 -14.89 -23.78
CA LYS A 89 -28.67 -15.36 -23.86
C LYS A 89 -29.30 -15.19 -25.24
N THR A 90 -28.79 -14.29 -26.09
CA THR A 90 -29.27 -14.13 -27.47
C THR A 90 -28.71 -15.19 -28.43
N THR A 91 -27.76 -16.01 -27.96
CA THR A 91 -27.12 -17.07 -28.74
C THR A 91 -27.61 -18.46 -28.29
N LYS A 92 -27.32 -19.51 -29.08
CA LYS A 92 -27.69 -20.89 -28.74
C LYS A 92 -26.71 -21.59 -27.77
N TYR A 93 -25.72 -20.88 -27.26
CA TYR A 93 -24.68 -21.47 -26.40
C TYR A 93 -25.15 -21.62 -24.95
N PRO A 94 -24.63 -22.62 -24.20
CA PRO A 94 -24.99 -22.82 -22.80
C PRO A 94 -24.53 -21.64 -21.94
N THR A 95 -25.44 -21.10 -21.13
CA THR A 95 -25.21 -19.92 -20.28
C THR A 95 -24.74 -20.26 -18.86
N ASP A 96 -24.83 -21.53 -18.46
CA ASP A 96 -24.57 -21.99 -17.09
C ASP A 96 -23.22 -21.56 -16.49
N PRO A 97 -22.07 -21.66 -17.19
CA PRO A 97 -20.79 -21.26 -16.61
C PRO A 97 -20.70 -19.75 -16.36
N LEU A 98 -21.23 -18.93 -17.28
CA LEU A 98 -21.20 -17.47 -17.14
C LEU A 98 -22.19 -16.98 -16.08
N ALA A 99 -23.36 -17.63 -15.98
CA ALA A 99 -24.34 -17.33 -14.93
C ALA A 99 -23.84 -17.71 -13.52
N LEU A 100 -22.98 -18.73 -13.40
CA LEU A 100 -22.32 -19.06 -12.14
C LEU A 100 -21.25 -18.02 -11.79
N ALA A 101 -20.46 -17.58 -12.76
CA ALA A 101 -19.45 -16.52 -12.58
C ALA A 101 -20.09 -15.20 -12.10
N GLU A 102 -21.16 -14.74 -12.76
CA GLU A 102 -21.89 -13.52 -12.38
C GLU A 102 -22.35 -13.57 -10.90
N LYS A 103 -22.88 -14.72 -10.45
CA LYS A 103 -23.31 -14.89 -9.05
C LYS A 103 -22.15 -14.81 -8.06
N LEU A 104 -20.98 -15.36 -8.42
CA LEU A 104 -19.77 -15.25 -7.60
C LEU A 104 -19.23 -13.81 -7.56
N GLU A 105 -19.25 -13.11 -8.69
CA GLU A 105 -18.85 -11.69 -8.79
C GLU A 105 -19.75 -10.80 -7.91
N ILE A 106 -21.07 -11.04 -7.91
CA ILE A 106 -22.01 -10.36 -7.03
C ILE A 106 -21.67 -10.62 -5.56
N ALA A 107 -21.46 -11.89 -5.19
CA ALA A 107 -21.13 -12.25 -3.82
C ALA A 107 -19.82 -11.58 -3.36
N LEU A 108 -18.78 -11.61 -4.19
CA LEU A 108 -17.49 -10.97 -3.92
C LEU A 108 -17.65 -9.45 -3.75
N SER A 109 -18.41 -8.81 -4.63
CA SER A 109 -18.63 -7.36 -4.61
C SER A 109 -19.37 -6.91 -3.34
N VAL A 110 -20.35 -7.68 -2.87
CA VAL A 110 -21.04 -7.42 -1.60
C VAL A 110 -20.08 -7.53 -0.41
N VAL A 111 -19.19 -8.53 -0.40
CA VAL A 111 -18.19 -8.69 0.65
C VAL A 111 -17.20 -7.52 0.65
N ILE A 112 -16.66 -7.14 -0.52
CA ILE A 112 -15.74 -6.01 -0.66
C ILE A 112 -16.41 -4.70 -0.20
N LEU A 113 -17.68 -4.48 -0.58
CA LEU A 113 -18.43 -3.30 -0.16
C LEU A 113 -18.62 -3.25 1.36
N ALA A 114 -18.94 -4.38 1.99
CA ALA A 114 -19.05 -4.46 3.45
C ALA A 114 -17.72 -4.12 4.15
N PHE A 115 -16.60 -4.63 3.64
CA PHE A 115 -15.26 -4.29 4.13
C PHE A 115 -14.91 -2.82 3.88
N ALA A 116 -15.29 -2.25 2.74
CA ALA A 116 -15.07 -0.84 2.43
C ALA A 116 -15.82 0.06 3.41
N CYS A 117 -17.08 -0.24 3.73
CA CYS A 117 -17.86 0.49 4.73
C CYS A 117 -17.20 0.42 6.13
N ALA A 118 -16.79 -0.78 6.55
CA ALA A 118 -16.12 -0.97 7.84
C ALA A 118 -14.79 -0.19 7.93
N LEU A 119 -13.96 -0.25 6.89
CA LEU A 119 -12.69 0.49 6.87
C LEU A 119 -12.88 1.99 6.68
N ALA A 120 -13.92 2.44 5.98
CA ALA A 120 -14.24 3.87 5.88
C ALA A 120 -14.61 4.44 7.25
N TYR A 121 -15.42 3.72 8.04
CA TYR A 121 -15.72 4.10 9.42
C TYR A 121 -14.47 4.15 10.29
N LEU A 122 -13.63 3.10 10.24
CA LEU A 122 -12.37 3.07 10.99
C LEU A 122 -11.43 4.22 10.58
N SER A 123 -11.35 4.50 9.29
CA SER A 123 -10.55 5.58 8.71
C SER A 123 -11.00 6.96 9.16
N TYR A 124 -12.30 7.17 9.34
CA TYR A 124 -12.84 8.43 9.86
C TYR A 124 -12.30 8.72 11.26
N GLU A 125 -12.38 7.74 12.17
CA GLU A 125 -11.87 7.91 13.53
C GLU A 125 -10.34 8.03 13.56
N MET A 126 -9.64 7.26 12.73
CA MET A 126 -8.19 7.35 12.56
C MET A 126 -7.73 8.70 12.00
N SER A 127 -8.51 9.34 11.13
CA SER A 127 -8.19 10.67 10.58
C SER A 127 -8.13 11.75 11.67
N ARG A 128 -8.96 11.63 12.71
CA ARG A 128 -8.92 12.52 13.89
C ARG A 128 -7.64 12.29 14.70
N GLN A 129 -7.30 11.03 14.95
CA GLN A 129 -6.06 10.66 15.64
C GLN A 129 -4.81 11.05 14.86
N PHE A 130 -4.86 11.04 13.53
CA PHE A 130 -3.74 11.43 12.67
C PHE A 130 -3.33 12.89 12.89
N GLY A 131 -4.30 13.81 12.91
CA GLY A 131 -4.03 15.22 13.19
C GLY A 131 -3.41 15.43 14.58
N TRP A 132 -3.94 14.73 15.59
CA TRP A 132 -3.43 14.78 16.96
C TRP A 132 -2.02 14.20 17.09
N ASN A 133 -1.72 13.10 16.40
CA ASN A 133 -0.39 12.50 16.36
C ASN A 133 0.64 13.39 15.66
N ILE A 134 0.25 14.09 14.58
CA ILE A 134 1.11 15.09 13.93
C ILE A 134 1.43 16.23 14.91
N TYR A 135 0.42 16.75 15.62
CA TYR A 135 0.60 17.81 16.61
C TYR A 135 1.58 17.39 17.71
N LYS A 136 1.38 16.21 18.32
CA LYS A 136 2.29 15.69 19.37
C LYS A 136 3.71 15.44 18.87
N LYS A 137 3.88 14.99 17.63
CA LYS A 137 5.20 14.66 17.06
C LYS A 137 6.02 15.90 16.71
N ILE A 138 5.38 16.98 16.27
CA ILE A 138 6.06 18.16 15.72
C ILE A 138 6.06 19.34 16.70
N GLY A 139 5.01 19.50 17.51
CA GLY A 139 4.80 20.68 18.36
C GLY A 139 3.95 21.74 17.67
N ALA A 140 3.91 22.96 18.21
CA ALA A 140 2.97 24.01 17.81
C ALA A 140 3.23 24.68 16.44
N ASP A 141 4.33 24.35 15.76
CA ASP A 141 4.66 24.94 14.46
C ASP A 141 3.72 24.41 13.35
N VAL A 142 2.75 25.24 12.98
CA VAL A 142 1.72 24.93 11.98
C VAL A 142 2.31 24.76 10.58
N GLN A 143 3.42 25.44 10.26
CA GLN A 143 4.05 25.33 8.94
C GLN A 143 4.71 23.96 8.77
N VAL A 144 5.48 23.52 9.77
CA VAL A 144 6.14 22.19 9.74
C VAL A 144 5.10 21.07 9.77
N GLN A 145 4.01 21.22 10.53
CA GLN A 145 2.90 20.28 10.49
C GLN A 145 2.25 20.17 9.11
N ARG A 146 2.05 21.30 8.40
CA ARG A 146 1.49 21.31 7.04
C ARG A 146 2.41 20.59 6.07
N MET A 147 3.71 20.90 6.10
CA MET A 147 4.70 20.24 5.24
C MET A 147 4.77 18.73 5.49
N TYR A 148 4.78 18.31 6.76
CA TYR A 148 4.78 16.89 7.13
C TYR A 148 3.51 16.18 6.67
N ARG A 149 2.34 16.81 6.83
CA ARG A 149 1.06 16.26 6.37
C ARG A 149 1.05 16.07 4.86
N THR A 150 1.52 17.05 4.10
CA THR A 150 1.65 16.92 2.63
C THR A 150 2.59 15.78 2.26
N PHE A 151 3.73 15.64 2.94
CA PHE A 151 4.63 14.52 2.68
C PHE A 151 3.99 13.16 3.01
N GLN A 152 3.19 13.06 4.08
CA GLN A 152 2.45 11.84 4.39
C GLN A 152 1.41 11.51 3.32
N PHE A 153 0.68 12.50 2.80
CA PHE A 153 -0.23 12.29 1.66
C PHE A 153 0.52 11.91 0.39
N PHE A 154 1.71 12.46 0.14
CA PHE A 154 2.55 12.02 -0.97
C PHE A 154 2.94 10.54 -0.84
N VAL A 155 3.38 10.12 0.34
CA VAL A 155 3.68 8.71 0.64
C VAL A 155 2.44 7.82 0.50
N LEU A 156 1.28 8.32 0.87
CA LEU A 156 0.00 7.65 0.72
C LEU A 156 -0.31 7.39 -0.76
N ALA A 157 -0.19 8.44 -1.57
CA ALA A 157 -0.44 8.39 -3.01
C ALA A 157 0.53 7.41 -3.70
N LEU A 158 1.82 7.41 -3.36
CA LEU A 158 2.78 6.43 -3.84
C LEU A 158 2.37 4.97 -3.56
N LYS A 159 1.69 4.69 -2.44
CA LYS A 159 1.20 3.33 -2.13
C LYS A 159 -0.01 2.95 -2.99
N ILE A 160 -0.89 3.92 -3.26
CA ILE A 160 -2.04 3.72 -4.14
C ILE A 160 -1.54 3.50 -5.57
N ASP A 161 -0.53 4.24 -6.03
CA ASP A 161 0.11 4.05 -7.34
C ASP A 161 0.77 2.69 -7.52
N ILE A 162 1.32 2.09 -6.44
CA ILE A 162 1.78 0.70 -6.51
C ILE A 162 0.61 -0.23 -6.87
N PHE A 163 -0.60 0.04 -6.39
CA PHE A 163 -1.73 -0.79 -6.77
C PHE A 163 -2.25 -0.41 -8.15
N THR A 164 -2.65 0.84 -8.38
CA THR A 164 -3.30 1.26 -9.63
C THR A 164 -2.34 1.24 -10.82
N GLY A 165 -1.08 1.63 -10.64
CA GLY A 165 -0.03 1.62 -11.67
C GLY A 165 0.43 0.23 -12.00
N PHE A 166 0.99 -0.47 -11.01
CA PHE A 166 1.70 -1.72 -11.24
C PHE A 166 0.74 -2.85 -11.60
N MET A 167 -0.42 -2.92 -10.94
CA MET A 167 -1.43 -3.94 -11.23
C MET A 167 -1.95 -3.78 -12.65
N VAL A 168 -2.38 -2.58 -13.05
CA VAL A 168 -2.84 -2.31 -14.42
C VAL A 168 -1.77 -2.67 -15.46
N SER A 169 -0.52 -2.27 -15.21
CA SER A 169 0.57 -2.47 -16.17
C SER A 169 0.94 -3.95 -16.33
N ILE A 170 0.99 -4.73 -15.23
CA ILE A 170 1.23 -6.18 -15.30
C ILE A 170 0.08 -6.91 -15.99
N PHE A 171 -1.16 -6.61 -15.61
CA PHE A 171 -2.33 -7.26 -16.21
C PHE A 171 -2.38 -7.00 -17.72
N TYR A 172 -2.14 -5.76 -18.13
CA TYR A 172 -2.08 -5.40 -19.52
C TYR A 172 -0.95 -6.14 -20.27
N LEU A 173 0.23 -6.19 -19.66
CA LEU A 173 1.40 -6.87 -20.23
C LEU A 173 1.15 -8.36 -20.44
N ILE A 174 0.56 -9.05 -19.45
CA ILE A 174 0.20 -10.47 -19.58
C ILE A 174 -0.81 -10.66 -20.71
N GLN A 175 -1.85 -9.84 -20.74
CA GLN A 175 -2.91 -9.98 -21.74
C GLN A 175 -2.38 -9.75 -23.16
N PHE A 176 -1.49 -8.77 -23.34
CA PHE A 176 -0.85 -8.47 -24.62
C PHE A 176 0.12 -9.58 -25.04
N ALA A 177 0.98 -10.03 -24.12
CA ALA A 177 1.92 -11.12 -24.37
C ALA A 177 1.22 -12.42 -24.81
N LEU A 178 0.06 -12.72 -24.22
CA LEU A 178 -0.76 -13.88 -24.58
C LEU A 178 -1.45 -13.76 -25.94
N LYS A 179 -1.85 -12.54 -26.36
CA LYS A 179 -2.65 -12.34 -27.59
C LYS A 179 -1.82 -12.08 -28.85
N GLN A 180 -0.74 -11.31 -28.76
CA GLN A 180 -0.06 -10.77 -29.94
C GLN A 180 1.45 -11.12 -30.01
N GLY A 181 1.99 -11.80 -28.99
CA GLY A 181 3.43 -12.07 -28.89
C GLY A 181 4.25 -10.82 -28.52
N ILE A 182 5.58 -10.95 -28.52
CA ILE A 182 6.49 -9.86 -28.12
C ILE A 182 6.71 -8.91 -29.31
N THR A 183 6.01 -7.77 -29.31
CA THR A 183 6.23 -6.64 -30.24
C THR A 183 7.09 -5.55 -29.59
N TRP A 184 7.56 -4.57 -30.37
CA TRP A 184 8.33 -3.43 -29.84
C TRP A 184 7.54 -2.61 -28.80
N GLU A 185 6.22 -2.48 -28.97
CA GLU A 185 5.31 -1.82 -28.00
C GLU A 185 5.30 -2.55 -26.66
N SER A 186 5.18 -3.89 -26.69
CA SER A 186 5.23 -4.72 -25.49
C SER A 186 6.57 -4.63 -24.76
N GLY A 187 7.67 -4.43 -25.50
CA GLY A 187 8.99 -4.21 -24.93
C GLY A 187 9.07 -2.93 -24.12
N ILE A 188 8.50 -1.82 -24.63
CA ILE A 188 8.41 -0.55 -23.90
C ILE A 188 7.54 -0.72 -22.66
N GLN A 189 6.40 -1.40 -22.78
CA GLN A 189 5.50 -1.71 -21.66
C GLN A 189 6.20 -2.51 -20.55
N LEU A 190 7.00 -3.51 -20.93
CA LEU A 190 7.79 -4.30 -20.00
C LEU A 190 8.79 -3.43 -19.25
N VAL A 191 9.52 -2.58 -19.97
CA VAL A 191 10.51 -1.66 -19.38
C VAL A 191 9.84 -0.70 -18.40
N VAL A 192 8.72 -0.07 -18.78
CA VAL A 192 7.95 0.84 -17.91
C VAL A 192 7.47 0.10 -16.65
N THR A 193 6.93 -1.10 -16.80
CA THR A 193 6.43 -1.92 -15.69
C THR A 193 7.54 -2.30 -14.71
N ILE A 194 8.70 -2.73 -15.20
CA ILE A 194 9.86 -3.10 -14.38
C ILE A 194 10.41 -1.88 -13.62
N LEU A 195 10.49 -0.73 -14.29
CA LEU A 195 11.03 0.50 -13.70
C LEU A 195 10.09 1.16 -12.68
N MET A 196 8.80 0.82 -12.70
CA MET A 196 7.80 1.47 -11.86
C MET A 196 8.08 1.30 -10.35
N LEU A 197 8.31 0.07 -9.88
CA LEU A 197 8.58 -0.19 -8.45
C LEU A 197 9.88 0.51 -7.96
N PRO A 198 11.02 0.42 -8.66
CA PRO A 198 12.22 1.19 -8.33
C PRO A 198 11.97 2.69 -8.28
N MET A 199 11.23 3.26 -9.23
CA MET A 199 10.97 4.70 -9.29
C MET A 199 10.06 5.19 -8.16
N LEU A 200 9.05 4.40 -7.76
CA LEU A 200 8.21 4.70 -6.59
C LEU A 200 9.01 4.64 -5.28
N TYR A 201 9.91 3.66 -5.15
CA TYR A 201 10.85 3.60 -4.02
C TYR A 201 11.81 4.80 -4.01
N PHE A 202 12.30 5.19 -5.19
CA PHE A 202 13.16 6.35 -5.38
C PHE A 202 12.44 7.65 -4.99
N ALA A 203 11.17 7.79 -5.33
CA ALA A 203 10.33 8.93 -4.93
C ALA A 203 10.22 9.08 -3.41
N ARG A 204 9.98 7.95 -2.72
CA ARG A 204 9.93 7.91 -1.25
C ARG A 204 11.25 8.33 -0.62
N THR A 205 12.38 7.84 -1.15
CA THR A 205 13.71 8.20 -0.65
C THR A 205 14.11 9.62 -1.03
N ALA A 206 13.69 10.12 -2.19
CA ALA A 206 13.89 11.51 -2.60
C ALA A 206 13.27 12.48 -1.60
N GLY A 207 12.01 12.23 -1.19
CA GLY A 207 11.33 13.09 -0.22
C GLY A 207 11.88 12.96 1.21
N SER A 208 12.43 11.80 1.61
CA SER A 208 13.06 11.67 2.94
C SER A 208 14.48 12.22 3.01
N THR A 209 15.18 12.29 1.88
CA THR A 209 16.53 12.88 1.79
C THR A 209 16.50 14.35 1.35
N GLU A 210 15.33 14.88 1.00
CA GLU A 210 15.12 16.20 0.37
C GLU A 210 15.94 16.38 -0.92
N SER A 211 16.06 15.32 -1.71
CA SER A 211 16.83 15.34 -2.95
C SER A 211 15.97 15.79 -4.13
N THR A 212 16.14 17.06 -4.52
CA THR A 212 15.41 17.68 -5.65
C THR A 212 15.65 16.93 -6.96
N GLY A 213 16.89 16.55 -7.27
CA GLY A 213 17.21 15.83 -8.51
C GLY A 213 16.48 14.49 -8.63
N ARG A 214 16.39 13.75 -7.51
CA ARG A 214 15.66 12.47 -7.48
C ARG A 214 14.15 12.65 -7.64
N MET A 215 13.60 13.71 -7.07
CA MET A 215 12.18 14.04 -7.21
C MET A 215 11.84 14.47 -8.65
N ILE A 216 12.69 15.25 -9.31
CA ILE A 216 12.51 15.64 -10.72
C ILE A 216 12.54 14.41 -11.62
N ALA A 217 13.49 13.49 -11.41
CA ALA A 217 13.54 12.23 -12.15
C ALA A 217 12.27 11.40 -11.97
N PHE A 218 11.74 11.32 -10.75
CA PHE A 218 10.46 10.66 -10.47
C PHE A 218 9.29 11.33 -11.20
N VAL A 219 9.12 12.65 -11.08
CA VAL A 219 8.04 13.39 -11.76
C VAL A 219 8.09 13.19 -13.28
N THR A 220 9.30 13.21 -13.85
CA THR A 220 9.49 12.99 -15.29
C THR A 220 9.08 11.58 -15.71
N PHE A 221 9.46 10.56 -14.92
CA PHE A 221 9.03 9.18 -15.16
C PHE A 221 7.51 9.03 -15.03
N GLN A 222 6.88 9.75 -14.11
CA GLN A 222 5.44 9.72 -13.93
C GLN A 222 4.69 10.25 -15.16
N CYS A 223 5.22 11.29 -15.83
CA CYS A 223 4.69 11.71 -17.13
C CYS A 223 4.76 10.58 -18.20
N VAL A 224 5.79 9.74 -18.17
CA VAL A 224 5.87 8.56 -19.06
C VAL A 224 4.80 7.53 -18.71
N VAL A 225 4.50 7.34 -17.41
CA VAL A 225 3.42 6.46 -16.95
C VAL A 225 2.04 6.96 -17.43
N ILE A 226 1.79 8.27 -17.44
CA ILE A 226 0.55 8.84 -18.03
C ILE A 226 0.45 8.49 -19.52
N VAL A 227 1.53 8.65 -20.29
CA VAL A 227 1.55 8.27 -21.71
C VAL A 227 1.27 6.78 -21.87
N HIS A 228 1.85 5.95 -21.00
CA HIS A 228 1.59 4.51 -20.98
C HIS A 228 0.11 4.19 -20.73
N TYR A 229 -0.55 4.84 -19.77
CA TYR A 229 -2.00 4.73 -19.58
C TYR A 229 -2.80 5.19 -20.81
N GLY A 230 -2.36 6.25 -21.50
CA GLY A 230 -2.97 6.68 -22.76
C GLY A 230 -2.90 5.64 -23.87
N LEU A 231 -1.79 4.90 -23.98
CA LEU A 231 -1.64 3.79 -24.92
C LEU A 231 -2.59 2.64 -24.59
N ILE A 232 -2.67 2.25 -23.31
CA ILE A 232 -3.63 1.23 -22.83
C ILE A 232 -5.06 1.67 -23.17
N LEU A 233 -5.39 2.94 -22.94
CA LEU A 233 -6.72 3.47 -23.19
C LEU A 233 -7.07 3.42 -24.69
N LYS A 234 -6.15 3.84 -25.57
CA LYS A 234 -6.32 3.78 -27.04
C LYS A 234 -6.64 2.36 -27.50
N GLN A 235 -5.93 1.37 -26.99
CA GLN A 235 -6.10 -0.05 -27.36
C GLN A 235 -7.38 -0.65 -26.74
N THR A 236 -7.80 -0.14 -25.58
CA THR A 236 -9.07 -0.54 -24.95
C THR A 236 -10.29 0.01 -25.71
N PHE A 237 -10.15 1.13 -26.42
CA PHE A 237 -11.22 1.76 -27.21
C PHE A 237 -11.40 1.16 -28.64
N GLU A 238 -10.74 0.06 -28.98
CA GLU A 238 -10.98 -0.62 -30.27
C GLU A 238 -12.47 -1.00 -30.43
N PRO A 239 -13.05 -0.85 -31.64
CA PRO A 239 -14.51 -0.77 -31.86
C PRO A 239 -15.36 -1.99 -31.47
N ASP A 240 -14.78 -3.08 -30.98
CA ASP A 240 -15.48 -4.28 -30.49
C ASP A 240 -15.10 -4.67 -29.04
N ASN A 241 -14.34 -3.82 -28.33
CA ASN A 241 -13.87 -4.10 -26.98
C ASN A 241 -14.77 -3.44 -25.92
N PHE A 242 -15.60 -4.24 -25.25
CA PHE A 242 -16.61 -3.77 -24.29
C PHE A 242 -16.16 -3.90 -22.83
N TRP A 243 -14.89 -3.64 -22.54
CA TRP A 243 -14.34 -3.81 -21.18
C TRP A 243 -14.40 -2.51 -20.37
N TYR A 244 -15.61 -2.10 -20.00
CA TYR A 244 -15.86 -0.81 -19.34
C TYR A 244 -15.18 -0.70 -17.97
N THR A 245 -15.13 -1.78 -17.21
CA THR A 245 -14.39 -1.86 -15.93
C THR A 245 -12.93 -1.46 -16.11
N TRP A 246 -12.30 -1.92 -17.20
CA TRP A 246 -10.90 -1.60 -17.49
C TRP A 246 -10.69 -0.14 -17.87
N ILE A 247 -11.62 0.44 -18.63
CA ILE A 247 -11.59 1.86 -19.01
C ILE A 247 -11.63 2.73 -17.74
N VAL A 248 -12.57 2.45 -16.83
CA VAL A 248 -12.69 3.20 -15.57
C VAL A 248 -11.45 3.03 -14.70
N LEU A 249 -10.91 1.81 -14.59
CA LEU A 249 -9.67 1.54 -13.85
C LEU A 249 -8.49 2.37 -14.35
N VAL A 250 -8.34 2.51 -15.68
CA VAL A 250 -7.29 3.34 -16.29
C VAL A 250 -7.50 4.82 -15.98
N PHE A 251 -8.74 5.33 -16.02
CA PHE A 251 -9.02 6.71 -15.63
C PHE A 251 -8.71 6.99 -14.15
N VAL A 252 -9.05 6.06 -13.25
CA VAL A 252 -8.69 6.13 -11.82
C VAL A 252 -7.17 6.11 -11.64
N GLY A 253 -6.47 5.29 -12.42
CA GLY A 253 -5.01 5.28 -12.48
C GLY A 253 -4.43 6.64 -12.85
N ILE A 254 -4.87 7.23 -13.98
CA ILE A 254 -4.44 8.56 -14.42
C ILE A 254 -4.74 9.64 -13.36
N ALA A 255 -5.92 9.61 -12.75
CA ALA A 255 -6.29 10.58 -11.72
C ALA A 255 -5.39 10.47 -10.47
N THR A 256 -5.09 9.24 -10.03
CA THR A 256 -4.18 9.00 -8.90
C THR A 256 -2.77 9.50 -9.24
N ASP A 257 -2.30 9.23 -10.45
CA ASP A 257 -0.98 9.62 -10.93
C ASP A 257 -0.79 11.15 -10.94
N LEU A 258 -1.81 11.88 -11.42
CA LEU A 258 -1.82 13.35 -11.39
C LEU A 258 -1.79 13.89 -9.96
N ILE A 259 -2.53 13.26 -9.03
CA ILE A 259 -2.50 13.62 -7.60
C ILE A 259 -1.10 13.39 -7.03
N THR A 260 -0.44 12.28 -7.36
CA THR A 260 0.92 11.97 -6.90
C THR A 260 1.93 12.97 -7.43
N ILE A 261 1.86 13.34 -8.71
CA ILE A 261 2.71 14.38 -9.30
C ILE A 261 2.51 15.71 -8.57
N ALA A 262 1.27 16.14 -8.36
CA ALA A 262 0.97 17.40 -7.66
C ALA A 262 1.52 17.39 -6.22
N LEU A 263 1.29 16.31 -5.48
CA LEU A 263 1.82 16.14 -4.12
C LEU A 263 3.35 16.08 -4.08
N GLY A 264 3.98 15.45 -5.08
CA GLY A 264 5.43 15.40 -5.25
C GLY A 264 6.03 16.78 -5.48
N ILE A 265 5.43 17.60 -6.35
CA ILE A 265 5.87 18.98 -6.63
C ILE A 265 5.70 19.85 -5.37
N ILE A 266 4.58 19.75 -4.67
CA ILE A 266 4.36 20.51 -3.43
C ILE A 266 5.37 20.05 -2.36
N SER A 267 5.62 18.75 -2.24
CA SER A 267 6.63 18.22 -1.32
C SER A 267 8.03 18.76 -1.66
N MET A 268 8.37 18.86 -2.95
CA MET A 268 9.65 19.40 -3.41
C MET A 268 9.83 20.87 -3.06
N ARG A 269 8.77 21.68 -3.19
CA ARG A 269 8.77 23.10 -2.79
C ARG A 269 8.94 23.32 -1.27
N ASN A 270 8.78 22.26 -0.49
CA ASN A 270 8.95 22.28 0.96
C ASN A 270 10.34 21.78 1.41
N PHE A 271 11.21 21.35 0.49
CA PHE A 271 12.57 20.92 0.82
C PHE A 271 13.41 22.09 1.36
N GLY A 272 14.33 21.79 2.29
CA GLY A 272 15.18 22.78 2.95
C GLY A 272 14.49 23.59 4.05
N LYS A 273 13.19 23.44 4.27
CA LYS A 273 12.40 24.21 5.27
C LYS A 273 12.26 23.50 6.62
N GLY A 274 13.15 22.54 6.94
CA GLY A 274 13.14 21.82 8.23
C GLY A 274 12.22 20.59 8.27
N LEU A 275 11.80 20.06 7.13
CA LEU A 275 10.96 18.85 7.04
C LEU A 275 11.77 17.55 7.27
N LYS A 276 13.02 17.51 6.79
CA LYS A 276 13.97 16.39 6.88
C LYS A 276 13.99 15.63 8.22
N PRO A 277 14.15 16.29 9.40
CA PRO A 277 14.22 15.58 10.67
C PRO A 277 12.93 14.87 11.05
N TYR A 278 11.76 15.24 10.53
CA TYR A 278 10.52 14.55 10.88
C TYR A 278 10.22 13.35 9.97
N VAL A 279 10.87 13.29 8.80
CA VAL A 279 10.60 12.34 7.71
C VAL A 279 11.63 11.20 7.63
N GLN A 280 12.88 11.40 8.04
CA GLN A 280 13.89 10.34 8.02
C GLN A 280 13.55 9.20 9.01
N ARG A 281 13.51 7.96 8.50
CA ARG A 281 13.30 6.76 9.33
C ARG A 281 14.63 6.34 9.94
N GLY A 282 14.73 6.36 11.28
CA GLY A 282 15.89 5.83 12.02
C GLY A 282 16.92 6.83 12.55
N SER A 283 16.82 8.14 12.29
CA SER A 283 17.81 9.14 12.75
C SER A 283 17.40 9.95 14.00
N ASN A 284 16.26 9.66 14.63
CA ASN A 284 15.50 10.66 15.40
C ASN A 284 15.27 10.35 16.88
N LYS A 285 16.35 10.15 17.64
CA LYS A 285 16.34 10.50 19.06
C LYS A 285 17.38 11.57 19.37
N THR A 286 18.60 11.37 18.90
CA THR A 286 19.73 12.28 19.17
C THR A 286 19.54 13.66 18.54
N LYS A 287 19.19 13.76 17.25
CA LYS A 287 19.06 15.07 16.57
C LYS A 287 17.86 15.91 17.02
N LEU A 288 16.74 15.29 17.42
CA LEU A 288 15.62 16.02 18.01
C LEU A 288 15.99 16.58 19.39
N GLN A 289 16.70 15.78 20.21
CA GLN A 289 17.23 16.24 21.49
C GLN A 289 18.24 17.38 21.32
N ASP A 290 19.12 17.30 20.33
CA ASP A 290 20.10 18.36 20.05
C ASP A 290 19.42 19.66 19.62
N MET A 291 18.37 19.59 18.79
CA MET A 291 17.59 20.77 18.39
C MET A 291 16.78 21.37 19.55
N GLU A 292 16.19 20.54 20.42
CA GLU A 292 15.53 21.01 21.65
C GLU A 292 16.51 21.64 22.64
N MET A 293 17.70 21.05 22.81
CA MET A 293 18.74 21.63 23.67
C MET A 293 19.23 22.97 23.12
N ASN A 294 19.38 23.09 21.80
CA ASN A 294 19.84 24.32 21.17
C ASN A 294 18.76 25.44 21.24
N SER A 295 17.47 25.10 21.11
CA SER A 295 16.39 26.07 21.28
C SER A 295 16.25 26.54 22.73
N LYS A 296 16.36 25.64 23.70
CA LYS A 296 16.38 25.98 25.14
C LYS A 296 17.61 26.80 25.52
N SER A 297 18.76 26.51 24.91
CA SER A 297 20.00 27.30 25.09
C SER A 297 19.82 28.74 24.60
N LYS A 298 19.30 28.93 23.38
CA LYS A 298 19.01 30.26 22.82
C LYS A 298 17.95 31.02 23.62
N ALA A 299 16.90 30.34 24.07
CA ALA A 299 15.91 30.94 24.96
C ALA A 299 16.59 31.40 26.27
N ARG A 300 17.39 30.56 26.93
CA ARG A 300 18.12 30.97 28.15
C ARG A 300 19.07 32.16 27.93
N GLN A 301 19.71 32.26 26.78
CA GLN A 301 20.54 33.42 26.44
C GLN A 301 19.72 34.69 26.24
N SER A 302 18.55 34.59 25.60
CA SER A 302 17.62 35.72 25.42
C SER A 302 16.99 36.22 26.72
N TRP A 303 16.96 35.41 27.78
CA TRP A 303 16.41 35.77 29.09
C TRP A 303 17.46 36.32 30.06
N ARG A 304 18.75 36.35 29.68
CA ARG A 304 19.73 37.19 30.38
C ARG A 304 19.47 38.63 29.94
N ILE A 305 18.79 39.38 30.81
CA ILE A 305 18.72 40.83 30.72
C ILE A 305 20.17 41.32 30.81
N ASP A 306 20.59 42.16 29.86
CA ASP A 306 21.89 42.84 29.96
C ASP A 306 21.82 43.72 31.22
N ASP A 307 22.47 43.27 32.29
CA ASP A 307 22.66 44.03 33.52
C ASP A 307 23.72 45.12 33.23
N ASP A 308 23.30 46.18 32.51
CA ASP A 308 24.04 47.45 32.39
C ASP A 308 23.45 48.51 33.34
#